data_AF-A0A0G0T4K6-F1
#
_entry.id   AF-A0A0G0T4K6-F1
#
_cell.length_a   1.000
_cell.length_b   1.000
_cell.length_c   1.000
_cell.angle_alpha   90.00
_cell.angle_beta   90.00
_cell.angle_gamma   90.00
#
_symmetry.space_group_name_H-M   'P 1'
#
loop_
_entity.id
_entity.type
_entity.pdbx_description
1 polymer ?
#
loop_
_entity_poly.entity_id
_entity_poly.type
_entity_poly.pdbx_seq_one_letter_code
_entity_poly.pdbx_strand_id
1 'polypeptide(L)'
;MSLTIATLLQGLFVLLIAPFLTGLVRFCKARFQGRNGASPFLPYFTIATLFRKEMVISNATSWIFRAVPFVVLSSSVILALLLPLVFKGASLASMSDFLVISGTLIVGSIFLVLGGIDPGSAFGGMGSSREMTVASLIEPIIIMVFATLAVVTGSFTVDGMLGQNLILAHPYLIFSIIALCMIALAENARYPVDNPATHLELTMVHEAMILEYSGPYLAMLEYASSIKLTAFALLVANVIFPSSLIAVGGGMTFLAIIFAVLFGMIKVVIFGIVLALIESTIVKMRFYRMQEFFSLAFLSALSGMVLTLFARYGNMSVQYHAFFAALAILFVVLLFGRARLRAILRYYALSSLSIGGIAVALSFVRPDEKVHLWVFAIVTILIKVFVVPFIVIYLQRKQKKIVSLASFLKPASSYFLVVIILAAAFFAVQRISSLEIIGYSSLLYASVALISLGLAMMVVHRNVFSQIVGILVIENGISVFVLVTVESLPLLIEMGVFLITLSSAFIFSKLSNRIRDFYGSTDTEKLRNLIE
;
A
#
# COMPACT_ATOMS: atom_id res chain seq x y z
N MET A 1 -28.88 -18.53 -18.58
CA MET A 1 -27.65 -18.84 -19.34
C MET A 1 -26.69 -19.62 -18.45
N SER A 2 -25.91 -20.55 -19.01
CA SER A 2 -24.96 -21.36 -18.25
C SER A 2 -23.81 -20.51 -17.70
N LEU A 3 -23.27 -20.91 -16.54
CA LEU A 3 -22.13 -20.28 -15.87
C LEU A 3 -20.90 -20.14 -16.79
N THR A 4 -20.80 -21.00 -17.80
CA THR A 4 -19.76 -21.01 -18.84
C THR A 4 -19.90 -19.86 -19.84
N ILE A 5 -21.11 -19.42 -20.15
CA ILE A 5 -21.33 -18.27 -21.03
C ILE A 5 -20.88 -16.99 -20.31
N ALA A 6 -21.11 -16.90 -19.00
CA ALA A 6 -20.65 -15.77 -18.19
C ALA A 6 -19.12 -15.61 -18.20
N THR A 7 -18.38 -16.72 -18.04
CA THR A 7 -16.91 -16.70 -18.10
C THR A 7 -16.39 -16.29 -19.47
N LEU A 8 -17.01 -16.79 -20.55
CA LEU A 8 -16.61 -16.45 -21.91
C LEU A 8 -16.90 -14.98 -22.24
N LEU A 9 -18.08 -14.48 -21.86
CA LEU A 9 -18.44 -13.07 -22.04
C LEU A 9 -17.52 -12.14 -21.25
N GLN A 10 -17.17 -12.49 -20.02
CA GLN A 10 -16.21 -11.71 -19.23
C GLN A 10 -14.83 -11.68 -19.89
N GLY A 11 -14.29 -12.84 -20.28
CA GLY A 11 -13.00 -12.91 -20.95
C GLY A 11 -12.99 -12.08 -22.22
N LEU A 12 -14.01 -12.23 -23.06
CA LEU A 12 -14.17 -11.47 -24.30
C LEU A 12 -14.26 -9.96 -24.05
N PHE A 13 -15.00 -9.53 -23.02
CA PHE A 13 -15.07 -8.12 -22.63
C PHE A 13 -13.69 -7.56 -22.25
N VAL A 14 -12.93 -8.26 -21.41
CA VAL A 14 -11.61 -7.81 -20.94
C VAL A 14 -10.59 -7.79 -22.08
N LEU A 15 -10.59 -8.82 -22.93
CA LEU A 15 -9.72 -8.90 -24.10
C LEU A 15 -9.98 -7.77 -25.09
N LEU A 16 -11.26 -7.43 -25.31
CA LEU A 16 -11.63 -6.34 -26.19
C LEU A 16 -11.27 -4.99 -25.58
N ILE A 17 -11.48 -4.75 -24.28
CA ILE A 17 -11.28 -3.43 -23.67
C ILE A 17 -9.82 -3.14 -23.27
N ALA A 18 -8.97 -4.17 -23.21
CA ALA A 18 -7.61 -4.02 -22.71
C ALA A 18 -6.75 -2.97 -23.44
N PRO A 19 -6.70 -2.92 -24.79
CA PRO A 19 -5.95 -1.89 -25.50
C PRO A 19 -6.57 -0.49 -25.37
N PHE A 20 -7.88 -0.40 -25.12
CA PHE A 20 -8.56 0.88 -24.90
C PHE A 20 -8.08 1.55 -23.61
N LEU A 21 -7.89 0.79 -22.53
CA LEU A 21 -7.41 1.36 -21.26
C LEU A 21 -6.00 1.97 -21.41
N THR A 22 -5.08 1.27 -22.08
CA THR A 22 -3.73 1.81 -22.30
C THR A 22 -3.73 3.06 -23.17
N GLY A 23 -4.59 3.11 -24.18
CA GLY A 23 -4.80 4.29 -25.03
C GLY A 23 -5.44 5.45 -24.29
N LEU A 24 -6.44 5.18 -23.45
CA LEU A 24 -7.10 6.18 -22.61
C LEU A 24 -6.11 6.86 -21.66
N VAL A 25 -5.25 6.08 -21.00
CA VAL A 25 -4.20 6.63 -20.11
C VAL A 25 -3.28 7.58 -20.89
N ARG A 26 -2.81 7.17 -22.08
CA ARG A 26 -1.94 8.01 -22.94
C ARG A 26 -2.66 9.30 -23.38
N PHE A 27 -3.93 9.20 -23.76
CA PHE A 27 -4.77 10.34 -24.14
C PHE A 27 -4.93 11.33 -22.98
N CYS A 28 -5.33 10.85 -21.80
CA CYS A 28 -5.52 11.68 -20.61
C CYS A 28 -4.21 12.35 -20.16
N LYS A 29 -3.07 11.64 -20.18
CA LYS A 29 -1.76 12.23 -19.86
C LYS A 29 -1.40 13.37 -20.80
N ALA A 30 -1.60 13.19 -22.11
CA ALA A 30 -1.34 14.25 -23.07
C ALA A 30 -2.19 15.50 -22.79
N ARG A 31 -3.49 15.30 -22.46
CA ARG A 31 -4.40 16.40 -22.12
C ARG A 31 -4.00 17.11 -20.83
N PHE A 32 -3.63 16.39 -19.78
CA PHE A 32 -3.12 17.00 -18.54
C PHE A 32 -1.80 17.75 -18.73
N GLN A 33 -1.03 17.42 -19.76
CA GLN A 33 0.18 18.12 -20.16
C GLN A 33 -0.08 19.29 -21.14
N GLY A 34 -1.34 19.60 -21.48
CA GLY A 34 -1.70 20.66 -22.43
C GLY A 34 -1.49 20.30 -23.91
N ARG A 35 -1.37 19.02 -24.25
CA ARG A 35 -1.22 18.51 -25.63
C ARG A 35 -2.49 17.78 -26.09
N ASN A 36 -2.76 17.74 -27.39
CA ASN A 36 -3.97 17.09 -27.92
C ASN A 36 -3.99 15.55 -27.78
N GLY A 37 -2.82 14.90 -27.75
CA GLY A 37 -2.68 13.45 -27.57
C GLY A 37 -3.15 12.62 -28.77
N ALA A 38 -2.74 11.35 -28.81
CA ALA A 38 -3.27 10.37 -29.77
C ALA A 38 -4.64 9.84 -29.34
N SER A 39 -5.43 9.32 -30.27
CA SER A 39 -6.75 8.76 -29.95
C SER A 39 -6.64 7.54 -29.02
N PRO A 40 -7.61 7.31 -28.11
CA PRO A 40 -7.63 6.13 -27.24
C PRO A 40 -7.64 4.79 -27.98
N PHE A 41 -8.07 4.77 -29.24
CA PHE A 41 -8.12 3.56 -30.07
C PHE A 41 -6.81 3.24 -30.80
N LEU A 42 -5.81 4.12 -30.75
CA LEU A 42 -4.52 3.90 -31.42
C LEU A 42 -3.86 2.55 -31.07
N PRO A 43 -3.85 2.08 -29.81
CA PRO A 43 -3.21 0.80 -29.46
C PRO A 43 -3.76 -0.42 -30.21
N TYR A 44 -5.04 -0.42 -30.60
CA TYR A 44 -5.60 -1.52 -31.42
C TYR A 44 -4.92 -1.58 -32.78
N PHE A 45 -4.76 -0.42 -33.43
CA PHE A 45 -4.09 -0.33 -34.72
C PHE A 45 -2.60 -0.64 -34.60
N THR A 46 -1.94 -0.21 -33.51
CA THR A 46 -0.53 -0.53 -33.26
C THR A 46 -0.31 -2.04 -33.15
N ILE A 47 -1.10 -2.72 -32.33
CA ILE A 47 -1.04 -4.19 -32.18
C ILE A 47 -1.33 -4.88 -33.52
N ALA A 48 -2.38 -4.46 -34.24
CA ALA A 48 -2.71 -5.04 -35.54
C ALA A 48 -1.61 -4.81 -36.59
N THR A 49 -0.89 -3.70 -36.50
CA THR A 49 0.26 -3.40 -37.36
C THR A 49 1.46 -4.26 -37.01
N LEU A 50 1.75 -4.45 -35.71
CA LEU A 50 2.84 -5.30 -35.25
C LEU A 50 2.66 -6.75 -35.69
N PHE A 51 1.42 -7.28 -35.69
CA PHE A 51 1.13 -8.62 -36.21
C PHE A 51 1.41 -8.78 -37.72
N ARG A 52 1.45 -7.68 -38.48
CA ARG A 52 1.76 -7.69 -39.92
C ARG A 52 3.24 -7.46 -40.21
N LYS A 53 4.06 -7.14 -39.21
CA LYS A 53 5.49 -6.90 -39.39
C LYS A 53 6.26 -8.22 -39.38
N GLU A 54 7.39 -8.23 -40.10
CA GLU A 54 8.34 -9.32 -40.06
C GLU A 54 8.99 -9.45 -38.68
N MET A 55 9.36 -10.67 -38.33
CA MET A 55 10.09 -10.97 -37.10
C MET A 55 11.57 -11.17 -37.42
N VAL A 56 12.42 -10.48 -36.67
CA VAL A 56 13.85 -10.71 -36.63
C VAL A 56 14.16 -11.38 -35.30
N ILE A 57 14.74 -12.58 -35.37
CA ILE A 57 15.11 -13.39 -34.20
C ILE A 57 16.61 -13.66 -34.30
N SER A 58 17.34 -13.40 -33.22
CA SER A 58 18.78 -13.69 -33.16
C SER A 58 19.05 -15.20 -33.15
N ASN A 59 20.08 -15.63 -33.87
CA ASN A 59 20.50 -17.04 -33.93
C ASN A 59 21.07 -17.55 -32.58
N ALA A 60 21.42 -16.66 -31.66
CA ALA A 60 21.90 -17.02 -30.33
C ALA A 60 20.78 -17.39 -29.35
N THR A 61 19.52 -17.15 -29.71
CA THR A 61 18.36 -17.43 -28.85
C THR A 61 18.03 -18.92 -28.83
N SER A 62 17.56 -19.40 -27.68
CA SER A 62 17.10 -20.76 -27.51
C SER A 62 15.62 -20.90 -27.86
N TRP A 63 15.06 -22.09 -27.66
CA TRP A 63 13.62 -22.32 -27.81
C TRP A 63 12.78 -21.49 -26.83
N ILE A 64 13.38 -21.05 -25.71
CA ILE A 64 12.72 -20.28 -24.66
C ILE A 64 12.20 -18.96 -25.24
N PHE A 65 13.02 -18.22 -25.99
CA PHE A 65 12.64 -16.96 -26.63
C PHE A 65 11.35 -17.07 -27.46
N ARG A 66 11.14 -18.20 -28.14
CA ARG A 66 9.93 -18.45 -28.94
C ARG A 66 8.73 -18.81 -28.08
N ALA A 67 8.94 -19.44 -26.93
CA ALA A 67 7.86 -19.83 -26.02
C ALA A 67 7.34 -18.67 -25.17
N VAL A 68 8.19 -17.71 -24.81
CA VAL A 68 7.84 -16.59 -23.89
C VAL A 68 6.57 -15.85 -24.28
N PRO A 69 6.38 -15.36 -25.52
CA PRO A 69 5.20 -14.57 -25.86
C PRO A 69 3.88 -15.34 -25.69
N PHE A 70 3.89 -16.65 -25.97
CA PHE A 70 2.72 -17.51 -25.81
C PHE A 70 2.40 -17.76 -24.34
N VAL A 71 3.41 -18.07 -23.53
CA VAL A 71 3.22 -18.32 -22.09
C VAL A 71 2.72 -17.05 -21.40
N VAL A 72 3.35 -15.91 -21.66
CA VAL A 72 2.98 -14.63 -21.04
C VAL A 72 1.57 -14.22 -21.43
N LEU A 73 1.22 -14.29 -22.73
CA LEU A 73 -0.14 -14.01 -23.19
C LEU A 73 -1.16 -14.98 -22.59
N SER A 74 -0.86 -16.28 -22.55
CA SER A 74 -1.75 -17.27 -21.95
C SER A 74 -1.99 -17.00 -20.45
N SER A 75 -0.95 -16.59 -19.71
CA SER A 75 -1.06 -16.28 -18.28
C SER A 75 -1.99 -15.07 -18.04
N SER A 76 -1.89 -14.02 -18.85
CA SER A 76 -2.78 -12.86 -18.78
C SER A 76 -4.22 -13.20 -19.18
N VAL A 77 -4.42 -14.07 -20.18
CA VAL A 77 -5.76 -14.53 -20.59
C VAL A 77 -6.41 -15.38 -19.50
N ILE A 78 -5.67 -16.31 -18.90
CA ILE A 78 -6.14 -17.13 -17.77
C ILE A 78 -6.54 -16.23 -16.60
N LEU A 79 -5.74 -15.21 -16.30
CA LEU A 79 -6.06 -14.23 -15.27
C LEU A 79 -7.40 -13.52 -15.53
N ALA A 80 -7.66 -13.10 -16.77
CA ALA A 80 -8.92 -12.45 -17.17
C ALA A 80 -10.16 -13.38 -17.07
N LEU A 81 -9.96 -14.68 -17.22
CA LEU A 81 -11.01 -15.70 -17.11
C LEU A 81 -11.28 -16.13 -15.66
N LEU A 82 -10.23 -16.22 -14.83
CA LEU A 82 -10.34 -16.66 -13.43
C LEU A 82 -10.87 -15.56 -12.50
N LEU A 83 -10.42 -14.31 -12.69
CA LEU A 83 -10.78 -13.23 -11.77
C LEU A 83 -12.25 -12.82 -11.91
N PRO A 84 -12.95 -12.48 -10.82
CA PRO A 84 -14.29 -11.89 -10.86
C PRO A 84 -14.22 -10.41 -11.30
N LEU A 85 -14.22 -10.16 -12.61
CA LEU A 85 -14.04 -8.82 -13.18
C LEU A 85 -15.36 -8.12 -13.50
N VAL A 86 -16.34 -8.85 -14.05
CA VAL A 86 -17.65 -8.30 -14.47
C VAL A 86 -18.80 -9.05 -13.80
N PHE A 87 -18.71 -10.38 -13.75
CA PHE A 87 -19.74 -11.24 -13.16
C PHE A 87 -19.22 -11.88 -11.87
N LYS A 88 -20.11 -12.08 -10.91
CA LYS A 88 -19.83 -12.83 -9.68
C LYS A 88 -20.43 -14.24 -9.76
N GLY A 89 -19.64 -15.26 -9.42
CA GLY A 89 -20.07 -16.66 -9.44
C GLY A 89 -20.05 -17.30 -10.82
N ALA A 90 -19.09 -16.94 -11.67
CA ALA A 90 -18.89 -17.58 -12.97
C ALA A 90 -18.35 -19.03 -12.83
N SER A 91 -18.37 -19.87 -13.88
CA SER A 91 -18.02 -21.30 -13.73
C SER A 91 -16.59 -21.56 -13.23
N LEU A 92 -15.65 -20.68 -13.59
CA LEU A 92 -14.24 -20.74 -13.17
C LEU A 92 -13.98 -20.03 -11.82
N ALA A 93 -15.00 -19.43 -11.21
CA ALA A 93 -14.86 -18.71 -9.95
C ALA A 93 -14.42 -19.63 -8.79
N SER A 94 -14.78 -20.92 -8.83
CA SER A 94 -14.30 -21.90 -7.85
C SER A 94 -12.80 -22.17 -7.94
N MET A 95 -12.18 -21.92 -9.08
CA MET A 95 -10.72 -22.07 -9.29
C MET A 95 -9.96 -20.76 -9.03
N SER A 96 -10.66 -19.68 -8.63
CA SER A 96 -10.08 -18.34 -8.42
C SER A 96 -9.39 -18.19 -7.06
N ASP A 97 -8.76 -19.25 -6.55
CA ASP A 97 -8.00 -19.20 -5.31
C ASP A 97 -6.85 -18.21 -5.44
N PHE A 98 -6.64 -17.39 -4.40
CA PHE A 98 -5.63 -16.34 -4.45
C PHE A 98 -4.20 -16.87 -4.69
N LEU A 99 -3.91 -18.10 -4.24
CA LEU A 99 -2.64 -18.78 -4.53
C LEU A 99 -2.51 -19.19 -6.00
N VAL A 100 -3.60 -19.64 -6.64
CA VAL A 100 -3.62 -19.97 -8.07
C VAL A 100 -3.39 -18.72 -8.91
N ILE A 101 -4.00 -17.60 -8.52
CA ILE A 101 -3.79 -16.29 -9.16
C ILE A 101 -2.32 -15.85 -9.03
N SER A 102 -1.76 -15.94 -7.81
CA SER A 102 -0.35 -15.63 -7.57
C SER A 102 0.58 -16.52 -8.41
N GLY A 103 0.33 -17.83 -8.44
CA GLY A 103 1.10 -18.77 -9.25
C GLY A 103 1.02 -18.46 -10.75
N THR A 104 -0.16 -18.09 -11.26
CA THR A 104 -0.34 -17.72 -12.67
C THR A 104 0.47 -16.48 -13.04
N LEU A 105 0.51 -15.46 -12.17
CA LEU A 105 1.33 -14.27 -12.35
C LEU A 105 2.83 -14.60 -12.33
N ILE A 106 3.27 -15.46 -11.40
CA ILE A 106 4.67 -15.87 -11.26
C ILE A 106 5.14 -16.62 -12.51
N VAL A 107 4.33 -17.52 -13.06
CA VAL A 107 4.67 -18.23 -14.31
C VAL A 107 4.91 -17.24 -15.45
N GLY A 108 4.04 -16.24 -15.62
CA GLY A 108 4.25 -15.18 -16.61
C GLY A 108 5.55 -14.40 -16.40
N SER A 109 5.83 -13.99 -15.15
CA SER A 109 7.04 -13.24 -14.81
C SER A 109 8.32 -14.05 -14.97
N ILE A 110 8.33 -15.33 -14.61
CA ILE A 110 9.50 -16.22 -14.80
C ILE A 110 9.86 -16.32 -16.28
N PHE A 111 8.87 -16.57 -17.14
CA PHE A 111 9.14 -16.65 -18.58
C PHE A 111 9.57 -15.31 -19.18
N LEU A 112 9.04 -14.17 -18.73
CA LEU A 112 9.54 -12.85 -19.14
C LEU A 112 11.02 -12.65 -18.76
N VAL A 113 11.40 -12.99 -17.53
CA VAL A 113 12.78 -12.89 -17.03
C VAL A 113 13.71 -13.80 -17.85
N LEU A 114 13.31 -15.05 -18.12
CA LEU A 114 14.08 -15.95 -18.97
C LEU A 114 14.23 -15.41 -20.39
N GLY A 115 13.14 -14.86 -20.96
CA GLY A 115 13.13 -14.24 -22.28
C GLY A 115 14.01 -13.00 -22.41
N GLY A 116 14.24 -12.27 -21.31
CA GLY A 116 15.18 -11.16 -21.27
C GLY A 116 16.65 -11.61 -21.19
N ILE A 117 16.93 -12.76 -20.59
CA ILE A 117 18.31 -13.28 -20.45
C ILE A 117 18.75 -14.05 -21.70
N ASP A 118 17.83 -14.78 -22.35
CA ASP A 118 18.12 -15.69 -23.46
C ASP A 118 18.84 -15.06 -24.66
N PRO A 119 18.54 -13.83 -25.11
CA PRO A 119 19.28 -13.18 -26.19
C PRO A 119 20.73 -12.81 -25.84
N GLY A 120 21.10 -12.82 -24.55
CA GLY A 120 22.44 -12.48 -24.09
C GLY A 120 22.81 -10.99 -24.20
N SER A 121 21.82 -10.10 -24.31
CA SER A 121 22.07 -8.65 -24.38
C SER A 121 22.39 -8.06 -23.00
N ALA A 122 23.19 -6.99 -22.96
CA ALA A 122 23.59 -6.34 -21.70
C ALA A 122 22.39 -5.81 -20.91
N PHE A 123 21.34 -5.34 -21.59
CA PHE A 123 20.15 -4.76 -20.96
C PHE A 123 19.17 -5.80 -20.46
N GLY A 124 18.96 -6.87 -21.22
CA GLY A 124 18.01 -7.92 -20.87
C GLY A 124 18.33 -8.56 -19.53
N GLY A 125 19.60 -8.90 -19.28
CA GLY A 125 20.06 -9.42 -17.98
C GLY A 125 19.90 -8.43 -16.82
N MET A 126 20.23 -7.14 -17.05
CA MET A 126 20.04 -6.09 -16.03
C MET A 126 18.57 -5.85 -15.69
N GLY A 127 17.69 -5.81 -16.70
CA GLY A 127 16.23 -5.69 -16.51
C GLY A 127 15.66 -6.88 -15.76
N SER A 128 16.03 -8.08 -16.17
CA SER A 128 15.61 -9.36 -15.57
C SER A 128 16.00 -9.47 -14.10
N SER A 129 17.23 -9.09 -13.73
CA SER A 129 17.68 -9.05 -12.33
C SER A 129 16.85 -8.07 -11.47
N ARG A 130 16.53 -6.90 -12.04
CA ARG A 130 15.71 -5.88 -11.37
C ARG A 130 14.26 -6.33 -11.20
N GLU A 131 13.66 -6.92 -12.23
CA GLU A 131 12.30 -7.47 -12.19
C GLU A 131 12.20 -8.57 -11.12
N MET A 132 13.14 -9.51 -11.07
CA MET A 132 13.13 -10.59 -10.06
C MET A 132 13.24 -10.05 -8.62
N THR A 133 14.04 -9.00 -8.42
CA THR A 133 14.15 -8.32 -7.13
C THR A 133 12.83 -7.64 -6.74
N VAL A 134 12.09 -7.11 -7.71
CA VAL A 134 10.78 -6.48 -7.48
C VAL A 134 9.72 -7.53 -7.21
N ALA A 135 9.63 -8.58 -8.03
CA ALA A 135 8.66 -9.66 -7.90
C ALA A 135 8.76 -10.36 -6.53
N SER A 136 9.98 -10.67 -6.08
CA SER A 136 10.21 -11.29 -4.77
C SER A 136 9.76 -10.43 -3.58
N LEU A 137 9.72 -9.10 -3.73
CA LEU A 137 9.18 -8.19 -2.71
C LEU A 137 7.66 -8.05 -2.78
N ILE A 138 7.06 -8.19 -3.96
CA ILE A 138 5.62 -8.03 -4.18
C ILE A 138 4.82 -9.25 -3.70
N GLU A 139 5.34 -10.46 -3.95
CA GLU A 139 4.65 -11.72 -3.65
C GLU A 139 4.13 -11.85 -2.21
N PRO A 140 4.95 -11.64 -1.14
CA PRO A 140 4.44 -11.72 0.23
C PRO A 140 3.37 -10.66 0.52
N ILE A 141 3.40 -9.52 -0.16
CA ILE A 141 2.39 -8.46 0.02
C ILE A 141 1.05 -8.91 -0.60
N ILE A 142 1.07 -9.51 -1.79
CA ILE A 142 -0.12 -10.06 -2.45
C ILE A 142 -0.79 -11.10 -1.55
N ILE A 143 -0.01 -12.04 -1.01
CA ILE A 143 -0.51 -13.08 -0.11
C ILE A 143 -1.15 -12.46 1.13
N MET A 144 -0.51 -11.46 1.76
CA MET A 144 -1.05 -10.80 2.95
C MET A 144 -2.36 -10.04 2.68
N VAL A 145 -2.47 -9.37 1.53
CA VAL A 145 -3.69 -8.66 1.12
C VAL A 145 -4.85 -9.62 0.91
N PHE A 146 -4.64 -10.71 0.17
CA PHE A 146 -5.71 -11.68 -0.07
C PHE A 146 -6.02 -12.51 1.18
N ALA A 147 -5.03 -12.84 2.02
CA ALA A 147 -5.26 -13.48 3.31
C ALA A 147 -6.12 -12.62 4.24
N THR A 148 -5.89 -11.31 4.27
CA THR A 148 -6.74 -10.34 4.98
C THR A 148 -8.20 -10.45 4.54
N LEU A 149 -8.45 -10.41 3.23
CA LEU A 149 -9.79 -10.50 2.67
C LEU A 149 -10.43 -11.89 2.89
N ALA A 150 -9.64 -12.96 2.84
CA ALA A 150 -10.05 -14.33 3.12
C ALA A 150 -10.51 -14.50 4.57
N VAL A 151 -9.78 -13.91 5.53
CA VAL A 151 -10.14 -13.95 6.95
C VAL A 151 -11.45 -13.21 7.21
N VAL A 152 -11.70 -12.11 6.52
CA VAL A 152 -12.95 -11.36 6.71
C VAL A 152 -14.15 -12.09 6.10
N THR A 153 -14.00 -12.61 4.89
CA THR A 153 -15.12 -13.21 4.14
C THR A 153 -15.32 -14.71 4.40
N GLY A 154 -14.32 -15.39 4.96
CA GLY A 154 -14.33 -16.84 5.18
C GLY A 154 -14.12 -17.68 3.91
N SER A 155 -13.82 -17.05 2.76
CA SER A 155 -13.58 -17.73 1.48
C SER A 155 -12.12 -17.60 1.03
N PHE A 156 -11.59 -18.64 0.39
CA PHE A 156 -10.26 -18.63 -0.24
C PHE A 156 -10.28 -18.20 -1.71
N THR A 157 -11.46 -18.18 -2.34
CA THR A 157 -11.67 -17.72 -3.71
C THR A 157 -11.82 -16.20 -3.77
N VAL A 158 -11.20 -15.55 -4.75
CA VAL A 158 -11.30 -14.09 -4.93
C VAL A 158 -12.74 -13.67 -5.24
N ASP A 159 -13.53 -14.52 -5.91
CA ASP A 159 -14.97 -14.30 -6.12
C ASP A 159 -15.75 -14.23 -4.80
N GLY A 160 -15.42 -15.11 -3.84
CA GLY A 160 -16.01 -15.09 -2.50
C GLY A 160 -15.59 -13.87 -1.69
N MET A 161 -14.36 -13.37 -1.89
CA MET A 161 -13.83 -12.19 -1.19
C MET A 161 -14.56 -10.88 -1.56
N LEU A 162 -15.19 -10.81 -2.72
CA LEU A 162 -15.90 -9.61 -3.19
C LEU A 162 -17.35 -9.60 -2.71
N GLY A 163 -17.54 -9.33 -1.41
CA GLY A 163 -18.85 -9.17 -0.77
C GLY A 163 -19.43 -7.76 -0.90
N GLN A 164 -20.76 -7.62 -0.83
CA GLN A 164 -21.39 -6.29 -0.76
C GLN A 164 -21.04 -5.58 0.55
N ASN A 165 -20.82 -4.26 0.49
CA ASN A 165 -20.56 -3.38 1.64
C ASN A 165 -19.37 -3.77 2.54
N LEU A 166 -18.40 -4.53 2.02
CA LEU A 166 -17.27 -5.05 2.79
C LEU A 166 -16.48 -3.94 3.51
N ILE A 167 -16.23 -2.81 2.84
CA ILE A 167 -15.45 -1.68 3.38
C ILE A 167 -16.23 -0.93 4.48
N LEU A 168 -17.54 -0.75 4.28
CA LEU A 168 -18.40 -0.09 5.27
C LEU A 168 -18.54 -0.95 6.52
N ALA A 169 -18.65 -2.27 6.37
CA ALA A 169 -18.68 -3.21 7.48
C ALA A 169 -17.32 -3.31 8.20
N HIS A 170 -16.22 -3.17 7.46
CA HIS A 170 -14.87 -3.38 7.96
C HIS A 170 -13.90 -2.28 7.49
N PRO A 171 -13.93 -1.09 8.13
CA PRO A 171 -13.12 0.07 7.70
C PRO A 171 -11.60 -0.18 7.69
N TYR A 172 -11.12 -1.14 8.49
CA TYR A 172 -9.72 -1.53 8.56
C TYR A 172 -9.19 -2.17 7.25
N LEU A 173 -10.06 -2.62 6.35
CA LEU A 173 -9.67 -3.13 5.03
C LEU A 173 -9.05 -2.06 4.12
N ILE A 174 -9.22 -0.78 4.44
CA ILE A 174 -8.60 0.33 3.70
C ILE A 174 -7.08 0.15 3.60
N PHE A 175 -6.41 -0.39 4.63
CA PHE A 175 -4.96 -0.62 4.58
C PHE A 175 -4.57 -1.69 3.56
N SER A 176 -5.35 -2.75 3.45
CA SER A 176 -5.14 -3.80 2.45
C SER A 176 -5.49 -3.32 1.04
N ILE A 177 -6.46 -2.41 0.91
CA ILE A 177 -6.77 -1.75 -0.37
C ILE A 177 -5.63 -0.82 -0.81
N ILE A 178 -5.06 -0.04 0.11
CA ILE A 178 -3.88 0.80 -0.18
C ILE A 178 -2.72 -0.08 -0.65
N ALA A 179 -2.44 -1.18 0.05
CA ALA A 179 -1.41 -2.14 -0.35
C ALA A 179 -1.70 -2.73 -1.75
N LEU A 180 -2.94 -3.12 -2.01
CA LEU A 180 -3.38 -3.64 -3.31
C LEU A 180 -3.19 -2.62 -4.44
N CYS A 181 -3.52 -1.35 -4.21
CA CYS A 181 -3.26 -0.27 -5.16
C CYS A 181 -1.76 -0.10 -5.45
N MET A 182 -0.92 -0.15 -4.42
CA MET A 182 0.54 -0.07 -4.59
C MET A 182 1.10 -1.26 -5.37
N ILE A 183 0.61 -2.48 -5.09
CA ILE A 183 0.96 -3.68 -5.84
C ILE A 183 0.50 -3.57 -7.29
N ALA A 184 -0.74 -3.13 -7.53
CA ALA A 184 -1.29 -2.99 -8.88
C ALA A 184 -0.46 -2.02 -9.74
N LEU A 185 0.07 -0.95 -9.16
CA LEU A 185 0.99 -0.05 -9.87
C LEU A 185 2.34 -0.72 -10.16
N ALA A 186 2.86 -1.50 -9.22
CA ALA A 186 4.14 -2.17 -9.34
C ALA A 186 4.13 -3.31 -10.38
N GLU A 187 3.16 -4.22 -10.29
CA GLU A 187 2.99 -5.37 -11.19
C GLU A 187 2.74 -4.97 -12.64
N ASN A 188 2.19 -3.77 -12.87
CA ASN A 188 1.93 -3.24 -14.20
C ASN A 188 3.02 -2.26 -14.69
N ALA A 189 4.18 -2.24 -14.02
CA ALA A 189 5.32 -1.39 -14.36
C ALA A 189 4.94 0.10 -14.54
N ARG A 190 4.04 0.62 -13.68
CA ARG A 190 3.57 2.02 -13.71
C ARG A 190 4.28 2.89 -12.68
N TYR A 191 4.09 4.20 -12.82
CA TYR A 191 4.62 5.16 -11.85
C TYR A 191 4.06 4.86 -10.46
N PRO A 192 4.87 4.92 -9.40
CA PRO A 192 6.26 5.40 -9.35
C PRO A 192 7.36 4.36 -9.63
N VAL A 193 7.00 3.09 -9.88
CA VAL A 193 7.92 1.95 -9.95
C VAL A 193 8.70 1.94 -11.26
N ASP A 194 8.00 1.95 -12.39
CA ASP A 194 8.62 2.07 -13.71
C ASP A 194 7.86 3.06 -14.61
N ASN A 195 8.43 3.38 -15.77
CA ASN A 195 7.80 4.21 -16.78
C ASN A 195 7.79 3.48 -18.13
N PRO A 196 6.61 3.06 -18.64
CA PRO A 196 6.49 2.38 -19.93
C PRO A 196 6.79 3.29 -21.14
N ALA A 197 6.99 4.60 -20.94
CA ALA A 197 7.34 5.53 -22.00
C ALA A 197 8.85 5.86 -22.06
N THR A 198 9.68 5.32 -21.16
CA THR A 198 11.12 5.62 -21.12
C THR A 198 11.93 4.46 -21.66
N HIS A 199 12.56 4.67 -22.81
CA HIS A 199 13.55 3.76 -23.40
C HIS A 199 15.00 4.13 -23.03
N LEU A 200 15.21 4.78 -21.87
CA LEU A 200 16.56 5.10 -21.40
C LEU A 200 17.21 3.84 -20.81
N GLU A 201 18.03 3.21 -21.63
CA GLU A 201 18.86 2.02 -21.42
C GLU A 201 19.20 1.68 -19.96
N LEU A 202 19.80 2.62 -19.21
CA LEU A 202 20.26 2.36 -17.84
C LEU A 202 19.16 2.27 -16.79
N THR A 203 17.96 2.79 -17.05
CA THR A 203 16.88 2.89 -16.06
C THR A 203 15.71 1.95 -16.33
N MET A 204 15.70 1.25 -17.46
CA MET A 204 14.62 0.32 -17.81
C MET A 204 14.62 -0.87 -16.85
N VAL A 205 13.42 -1.34 -16.52
CA VAL A 205 13.20 -2.62 -15.85
C VAL A 205 12.41 -3.51 -16.80
N HIS A 206 11.16 -3.16 -17.06
CA HIS A 206 10.26 -4.00 -17.85
C HIS A 206 10.58 -3.93 -19.34
N GLU A 207 10.80 -2.71 -19.85
CA GLU A 207 11.11 -2.48 -21.27
C GLU A 207 12.39 -3.20 -21.71
N ALA A 208 13.39 -3.28 -20.82
CA ALA A 208 14.68 -3.93 -21.10
C ALA A 208 14.53 -5.43 -21.41
N MET A 209 13.52 -6.11 -20.86
CA MET A 209 13.28 -7.54 -21.10
C MET A 209 12.66 -7.80 -22.47
N ILE A 210 11.96 -6.82 -23.05
CA ILE A 210 11.21 -6.98 -24.30
C ILE A 210 11.91 -6.36 -25.53
N LEU A 211 13.05 -5.69 -25.35
CA LEU A 211 13.78 -4.96 -26.40
C LEU A 211 14.12 -5.79 -27.64
N GLU A 212 14.47 -7.06 -27.45
CA GLU A 212 14.92 -7.95 -28.54
C GLU A 212 13.74 -8.57 -29.31
N TYR A 213 12.50 -8.39 -28.85
CA TYR A 213 11.32 -8.91 -29.51
C TYR A 213 10.83 -7.98 -30.62
N SER A 214 10.42 -8.58 -31.74
CA SER A 214 9.93 -7.86 -32.92
C SER A 214 8.67 -8.51 -33.51
N GLY A 215 7.93 -7.74 -34.30
CA GLY A 215 6.74 -8.19 -35.02
C GLY A 215 5.64 -8.79 -34.12
N PRO A 216 5.00 -9.90 -34.52
CA PRO A 216 3.99 -10.62 -33.75
C PRO A 216 4.34 -10.92 -32.29
N TYR A 217 5.58 -11.27 -31.98
CA TYR A 217 5.97 -11.60 -30.60
C TYR A 217 5.90 -10.38 -29.69
N LEU A 218 6.35 -9.21 -30.16
CA LEU A 218 6.18 -7.96 -29.42
C LEU A 218 4.70 -7.60 -29.26
N ALA A 219 3.89 -7.82 -30.30
CA ALA A 219 2.44 -7.58 -30.24
C ALA A 219 1.76 -8.41 -29.13
N MET A 220 2.13 -9.68 -29.00
CA MET A 220 1.61 -10.57 -27.95
C MET A 220 2.01 -10.09 -26.55
N LEU A 221 3.25 -9.66 -26.36
CA LEU A 221 3.76 -9.18 -25.07
C LEU A 221 3.11 -7.85 -24.65
N GLU A 222 3.00 -6.88 -25.56
CA GLU A 222 2.30 -5.60 -25.30
C GLU A 222 0.80 -5.82 -25.02
N TYR A 223 0.18 -6.77 -25.73
CA TYR A 223 -1.22 -7.12 -25.50
C TYR A 223 -1.40 -7.81 -24.14
N ALA A 224 -0.51 -8.73 -23.76
CA ALA A 224 -0.51 -9.38 -22.45
C ALA A 224 -0.39 -8.36 -21.30
N SER A 225 0.48 -7.36 -21.45
CA SER A 225 0.63 -6.24 -20.50
C SER A 225 -0.65 -5.38 -20.41
N SER A 226 -1.29 -5.12 -21.56
CA SER A 226 -2.57 -4.40 -21.61
C SER A 226 -3.69 -5.16 -20.90
N ILE A 227 -3.78 -6.48 -21.07
CA ILE A 227 -4.75 -7.33 -20.37
C ILE A 227 -4.49 -7.31 -18.86
N LYS A 228 -3.24 -7.48 -18.44
CA LYS A 228 -2.84 -7.47 -17.02
C LYS A 228 -3.23 -6.15 -16.35
N LEU A 229 -2.94 -5.01 -16.98
CA LEU A 229 -3.32 -3.69 -16.47
C LEU A 229 -4.84 -3.58 -16.25
N THR A 230 -5.61 -4.08 -17.21
CA THR A 230 -7.07 -4.00 -17.19
C THR A 230 -7.67 -4.91 -16.12
N ALA A 231 -7.12 -6.12 -15.98
CA ALA A 231 -7.51 -7.06 -14.93
C ALA A 231 -7.25 -6.49 -13.53
N PHE A 232 -6.07 -5.91 -13.28
CA PHE A 232 -5.75 -5.27 -12.01
C PHE A 232 -6.59 -4.02 -11.75
N ALA A 233 -6.83 -3.17 -12.76
CA ALA A 233 -7.67 -1.99 -12.63
C ALA A 233 -9.11 -2.37 -12.21
N LEU A 234 -9.69 -3.37 -12.89
CA LEU A 234 -11.02 -3.88 -12.55
C LEU A 234 -11.04 -4.58 -11.19
N LEU A 235 -10.01 -5.36 -10.84
CA LEU A 235 -9.91 -6.00 -9.52
C LEU A 235 -9.91 -4.96 -8.40
N VAL A 236 -9.06 -3.94 -8.48
CA VAL A 236 -9.04 -2.84 -7.49
C VAL A 236 -10.39 -2.12 -7.46
N ALA A 237 -10.99 -1.84 -8.62
CA ALA A 237 -12.30 -1.21 -8.70
C ALA A 237 -13.40 -2.05 -8.03
N ASN A 238 -13.34 -3.37 -8.19
CA ASN A 238 -14.32 -4.31 -7.65
C ASN A 238 -14.19 -4.48 -6.14
N VAL A 239 -12.96 -4.42 -5.60
CA VAL A 239 -12.73 -4.40 -4.15
C VAL A 239 -13.29 -3.11 -3.52
N ILE A 240 -13.10 -1.95 -4.18
CA ILE A 240 -13.59 -0.66 -3.67
C ILE A 240 -15.12 -0.53 -3.81
N PHE A 241 -15.66 -0.91 -4.96
CA PHE A 241 -17.08 -0.79 -5.30
C PHE A 241 -17.66 -2.14 -5.75
N PRO A 242 -17.93 -3.07 -4.81
CA PRO A 242 -18.42 -4.41 -5.12
C PRO A 242 -19.88 -4.43 -5.59
N SER A 243 -20.67 -3.39 -5.30
CA SER A 243 -22.10 -3.28 -5.63
C SER A 243 -22.43 -3.30 -7.12
N SER A 244 -21.42 -3.14 -7.97
CA SER A 244 -21.57 -3.13 -9.43
C SER A 244 -21.26 -4.49 -10.07
N LEU A 245 -20.87 -5.50 -9.28
CA LEU A 245 -20.81 -6.88 -9.75
C LEU A 245 -22.21 -7.48 -9.76
N ILE A 246 -22.56 -8.12 -10.87
CA ILE A 246 -23.86 -8.78 -11.04
C ILE A 246 -23.69 -10.26 -10.72
N ALA A 247 -24.42 -10.72 -9.69
CA ALA A 247 -24.44 -12.12 -9.29
C ALA A 247 -25.22 -12.97 -10.30
N VAL A 248 -24.63 -14.09 -10.73
CA VAL A 248 -25.21 -14.96 -11.76
C VAL A 248 -26.36 -15.84 -11.22
N GLY A 249 -26.47 -16.01 -9.90
CA GLY A 249 -27.35 -16.98 -9.23
C GLY A 249 -28.87 -16.79 -9.41
N GLY A 250 -29.35 -15.64 -9.87
CA GLY A 250 -30.79 -15.35 -10.04
C GLY A 250 -31.36 -15.57 -11.44
N GLY A 251 -30.54 -16.05 -12.40
CA GLY A 251 -30.89 -16.06 -13.81
C GLY A 251 -30.42 -14.77 -14.49
N MET A 252 -29.49 -14.94 -15.44
CA MET A 252 -28.89 -13.82 -16.16
C MET A 252 -29.86 -13.28 -17.21
N THR A 253 -30.55 -12.18 -16.91
CA THR A 253 -31.38 -11.46 -17.90
C THR A 253 -30.46 -10.68 -18.85
N PHE A 254 -30.89 -10.49 -20.10
CA PHE A 254 -30.14 -9.71 -21.09
C PHE A 254 -29.83 -8.29 -20.59
N LEU A 255 -30.78 -7.69 -19.87
CA LEU A 255 -30.64 -6.40 -19.22
C LEU A 255 -29.48 -6.38 -18.21
N ALA A 256 -29.32 -7.45 -17.43
CA ALA A 256 -28.24 -7.57 -16.45
C ALA A 256 -26.86 -7.60 -17.13
N ILE A 257 -26.72 -8.27 -18.28
CA ILE A 257 -25.46 -8.29 -19.04
C ILE A 257 -25.08 -6.89 -19.51
N ILE A 258 -26.06 -6.13 -20.05
CA ILE A 258 -25.83 -4.75 -20.49
C ILE A 258 -25.36 -3.88 -19.33
N PHE A 259 -26.02 -3.98 -18.16
CA PHE A 259 -25.59 -3.25 -16.97
C PHE A 259 -24.18 -3.66 -16.52
N ALA A 260 -23.83 -4.95 -16.55
CA ALA A 260 -22.51 -5.44 -16.16
C ALA A 260 -21.40 -4.81 -17.03
N VAL A 261 -21.61 -4.85 -18.35
CA VAL A 261 -20.67 -4.29 -19.35
C VAL A 261 -20.56 -2.77 -19.19
N LEU A 262 -21.68 -2.07 -18.97
CA LEU A 262 -21.71 -0.63 -18.81
C LEU A 262 -21.01 -0.18 -17.52
N PHE A 263 -21.26 -0.84 -16.39
CA PHE A 263 -20.54 -0.56 -15.14
C PHE A 263 -19.05 -0.92 -15.25
N GLY A 264 -18.70 -2.02 -15.92
CA GLY A 264 -17.33 -2.38 -16.22
C GLY A 264 -16.62 -1.30 -17.04
N MET A 265 -17.26 -0.81 -18.11
CA MET A 265 -16.76 0.30 -18.93
C MET A 265 -16.53 1.57 -18.11
N ILE A 266 -17.50 1.96 -17.28
CA ILE A 266 -17.38 3.13 -16.41
C ILE A 266 -16.18 2.99 -15.47
N LYS A 267 -15.99 1.81 -14.86
CA LYS A 267 -14.83 1.53 -13.99
C LYS A 267 -13.51 1.68 -14.72
N VAL A 268 -13.40 1.11 -15.92
CA VAL A 268 -12.18 1.21 -16.75
C VAL A 268 -11.88 2.67 -17.09
N VAL A 269 -12.89 3.46 -17.44
CA VAL A 269 -12.70 4.88 -17.75
C VAL A 269 -12.25 5.67 -16.51
N ILE A 270 -12.92 5.49 -15.37
CA ILE A 270 -12.57 6.17 -14.12
C ILE A 270 -11.13 5.80 -13.69
N PHE A 271 -10.80 4.52 -13.66
CA PHE A 271 -9.45 4.07 -13.30
C PHE A 271 -8.38 4.54 -14.29
N GLY A 272 -8.68 4.58 -15.59
CA GLY A 272 -7.77 5.12 -16.59
C GLY A 272 -7.44 6.60 -16.37
N ILE A 273 -8.46 7.41 -16.04
CA ILE A 273 -8.28 8.84 -15.73
C ILE A 273 -7.48 9.01 -14.43
N VAL A 274 -7.81 8.24 -13.38
CA VAL A 274 -7.10 8.28 -12.09
C VAL A 274 -5.64 7.87 -12.26
N LEU A 275 -5.38 6.79 -13.00
CA LEU A 275 -4.02 6.35 -13.31
C LEU A 275 -3.26 7.41 -14.10
N ALA A 276 -3.87 8.04 -15.10
CA ALA A 276 -3.26 9.12 -15.84
C ALA A 276 -2.92 10.34 -14.95
N LEU A 277 -3.77 10.66 -13.97
CA LEU A 277 -3.53 11.73 -12.99
C LEU A 277 -2.34 11.39 -12.08
N ILE A 278 -2.28 10.16 -11.57
CA ILE A 278 -1.16 9.66 -10.77
C ILE A 278 0.14 9.72 -11.57
N GLU A 279 0.14 9.19 -12.79
CA GLU A 279 1.32 9.19 -13.66
C GLU A 279 1.75 10.59 -14.13
N SER A 280 0.87 11.60 -14.05
CA SER A 280 1.20 13.00 -14.40
C SER A 280 1.70 13.82 -13.21
N THR A 281 1.40 13.38 -11.98
CA THR A 281 1.77 14.08 -10.74
C THR A 281 3.00 13.48 -10.06
N ILE A 282 3.28 12.20 -10.30
CA ILE A 282 4.37 11.46 -9.66
C ILE A 282 5.56 11.27 -10.61
N VAL A 283 6.76 11.28 -10.05
CA VAL A 283 8.03 11.02 -10.75
C VAL A 283 8.50 9.59 -10.50
N LYS A 284 9.13 8.98 -11.50
CA LYS A 284 9.78 7.65 -11.38
C LYS A 284 10.79 7.64 -10.23
N MET A 285 10.69 6.64 -9.36
CA MET A 285 11.63 6.46 -8.25
C MET A 285 12.93 5.82 -8.74
N ARG A 286 14.03 6.11 -8.02
CA ARG A 286 15.29 5.38 -8.22
C ARG A 286 15.14 3.95 -7.70
N PHE A 287 15.74 2.97 -8.37
CA PHE A 287 15.66 1.55 -8.02
C PHE A 287 15.92 1.28 -6.53
N TYR A 288 16.95 1.89 -5.94
CA TYR A 288 17.27 1.75 -4.51
C TYR A 288 16.16 2.22 -3.55
N ARG A 289 15.29 3.15 -3.97
CA ARG A 289 14.15 3.61 -3.18
C ARG A 289 12.90 2.75 -3.37
N MET A 290 12.89 1.82 -4.32
CA MET A 290 11.74 0.93 -4.50
C MET A 290 11.57 -0.02 -3.32
N GLN A 291 12.66 -0.40 -2.64
CA GLN A 291 12.59 -1.14 -1.38
C GLN A 291 11.79 -0.38 -0.31
N GLU A 292 11.89 0.96 -0.27
CA GLU A 292 11.04 1.77 0.61
C GLU A 292 9.57 1.67 0.19
N PHE A 293 9.26 1.74 -1.11
CA PHE A 293 7.88 1.61 -1.60
C PHE A 293 7.24 0.26 -1.25
N PHE A 294 7.96 -0.85 -1.46
CA PHE A 294 7.44 -2.18 -1.16
C PHE A 294 7.34 -2.46 0.34
N SER A 295 8.27 -1.96 1.15
CA SER A 295 8.15 -2.06 2.60
C SER A 295 6.94 -1.29 3.14
N LEU A 296 6.61 -0.12 2.57
CA LEU A 296 5.38 0.60 2.90
C LEU A 296 4.13 -0.22 2.56
N ALA A 297 4.07 -0.80 1.36
CA ALA A 297 2.96 -1.64 0.94
C ALA A 297 2.81 -2.92 1.79
N PHE A 298 3.93 -3.55 2.14
CA PHE A 298 3.95 -4.70 3.04
C PHE A 298 3.41 -4.34 4.43
N LEU A 299 3.84 -3.22 5.00
CA LEU A 299 3.38 -2.77 6.31
C LEU A 299 1.90 -2.40 6.32
N SER A 300 1.39 -1.78 5.26
CA SER A 300 -0.05 -1.52 5.16
C SER A 300 -0.84 -2.83 5.05
N ALA A 301 -0.40 -3.78 4.23
CA ALA A 301 -1.03 -5.10 4.13
C ALA A 301 -1.03 -5.83 5.49
N LEU A 302 0.11 -5.84 6.18
CA LEU A 302 0.26 -6.46 7.48
C LEU A 302 -0.59 -5.79 8.55
N SER A 303 -0.65 -4.45 8.58
CA SER A 303 -1.55 -3.73 9.48
C SER A 303 -3.01 -4.11 9.23
N GLY A 304 -3.42 -4.24 7.97
CA GLY A 304 -4.76 -4.71 7.61
C GLY A 304 -5.02 -6.09 8.19
N MET A 305 -4.14 -7.06 7.92
CA MET A 305 -4.26 -8.44 8.41
C MET A 305 -4.35 -8.51 9.93
N VAL A 306 -3.44 -7.85 10.64
CA VAL A 306 -3.42 -7.84 12.10
C VAL A 306 -4.76 -7.35 12.66
N LEU A 307 -5.28 -6.24 12.15
CA LEU A 307 -6.58 -5.70 12.58
C LEU A 307 -7.75 -6.64 12.27
N THR A 308 -7.69 -7.36 11.16
CA THR A 308 -8.74 -8.34 10.82
C THR A 308 -8.76 -9.50 11.81
N LEU A 309 -7.58 -9.96 12.24
CA LEU A 309 -7.46 -11.02 13.24
C LEU A 309 -7.98 -10.53 14.59
N PHE A 310 -7.68 -9.28 14.96
CA PHE A 310 -8.26 -8.65 16.14
C PHE A 310 -9.79 -8.57 16.07
N ALA A 311 -10.33 -8.13 14.94
CA ALA A 311 -11.77 -8.05 14.71
C ALA A 311 -12.44 -9.40 14.88
N ARG A 312 -11.86 -10.44 14.28
CA ARG A 312 -12.46 -11.77 14.17
C ARG A 312 -12.36 -12.58 15.46
N TYR A 313 -11.22 -12.57 16.14
CA TYR A 313 -11.00 -13.36 17.35
C TYR A 313 -11.37 -12.60 18.64
N GLY A 314 -11.52 -11.27 18.57
CA GLY A 314 -11.78 -10.43 19.75
C GLY A 314 -13.24 -10.23 20.13
N ASN A 315 -14.23 -10.82 19.43
CA ASN A 315 -15.68 -10.54 19.61
C ASN A 315 -16.00 -9.03 19.69
N MET A 316 -15.25 -8.21 18.96
CA MET A 316 -15.34 -6.75 19.03
C MET A 316 -15.91 -6.19 17.74
N SER A 317 -16.99 -5.42 17.82
CA SER A 317 -17.44 -4.61 16.68
C SER A 317 -16.37 -3.55 16.39
N VAL A 318 -15.63 -3.71 15.30
CA VAL A 318 -14.57 -2.79 14.90
C VAL A 318 -15.19 -1.52 14.32
N GLN A 319 -15.56 -0.62 15.22
CA GLN A 319 -16.07 0.72 14.94
C GLN A 319 -14.93 1.68 14.56
N TYR A 320 -15.28 2.92 14.21
CA TYR A 320 -14.35 3.98 13.78
C TYR A 320 -13.12 4.18 14.69
N HIS A 321 -13.22 3.93 16.00
CA HIS A 321 -12.09 4.01 16.96
C HIS A 321 -10.91 3.13 16.59
N ALA A 322 -11.20 1.88 16.22
CA ALA A 322 -10.17 0.89 15.92
C ALA A 322 -9.49 1.19 14.58
N PHE A 323 -10.22 1.79 13.63
CA PHE A 323 -9.64 2.34 12.41
C PHE A 323 -8.64 3.45 12.74
N PHE A 324 -9.02 4.43 13.58
CA PHE A 324 -8.10 5.49 13.96
C PHE A 324 -6.90 4.99 14.79
N ALA A 325 -7.10 3.99 15.64
CA ALA A 325 -6.02 3.36 16.40
C ALA A 325 -5.01 2.65 15.50
N ALA A 326 -5.48 1.92 14.50
CA ALA A 326 -4.64 1.33 13.47
C ALA A 326 -3.84 2.37 12.69
N LEU A 327 -4.49 3.47 12.34
CA LEU A 327 -3.91 4.57 11.57
C LEU A 327 -2.82 5.28 12.40
N ALA A 328 -3.04 5.41 13.72
CA ALA A 328 -2.03 5.89 14.66
C ALA A 328 -0.79 4.99 14.69
N ILE A 329 -0.98 3.66 14.77
CA ILE A 329 0.11 2.67 14.75
C ILE A 329 0.84 2.72 13.40
N LEU A 330 0.11 2.68 12.28
CA LEU A 330 0.71 2.70 10.95
C LEU A 330 1.61 3.92 10.79
N PHE A 331 1.13 5.12 11.13
CA PHE A 331 1.96 6.33 11.01
C PHE A 331 3.20 6.28 11.90
N VAL A 332 3.14 5.64 13.07
CA VAL A 332 4.34 5.41 13.90
C VAL A 332 5.28 4.42 13.24
N VAL A 333 4.79 3.32 12.68
CA VAL A 333 5.61 2.39 11.91
C VAL A 333 6.34 3.13 10.79
N LEU A 334 5.62 3.99 10.06
CA LEU A 334 6.17 4.80 8.96
C LEU A 334 7.26 5.79 9.39
N LEU A 335 7.38 6.13 10.68
CA LEU A 335 8.49 6.92 11.21
C LEU A 335 9.82 6.20 11.08
N PHE A 336 9.85 4.88 11.28
CA PHE A 336 11.09 4.10 11.42
C PHE A 336 11.97 4.09 10.16
N GLY A 337 11.38 4.29 8.97
CA GLY A 337 12.12 4.34 7.72
C GLY A 337 12.52 5.74 7.26
N ARG A 338 12.28 6.80 8.05
CA ARG A 338 12.54 8.19 7.64
C ARG A 338 13.77 8.76 8.32
N ALA A 339 14.72 9.25 7.51
CA ALA A 339 15.96 9.87 7.99
C ALA A 339 15.92 11.41 8.03
N ARG A 340 14.76 12.03 7.80
CA ARG A 340 14.58 13.50 7.75
C ARG A 340 13.64 13.96 8.85
N LEU A 341 14.09 14.89 9.71
CA LEU A 341 13.29 15.38 10.85
C LEU A 341 11.91 15.89 10.43
N ARG A 342 11.82 16.65 9.32
CA ARG A 342 10.51 17.14 8.81
C ARG A 342 9.57 16.00 8.40
N ALA A 343 10.10 14.90 7.87
CA ALA A 343 9.28 13.74 7.52
C ALA A 343 8.83 13.00 8.79
N ILE A 344 9.76 12.79 9.73
CA ILE A 344 9.48 12.18 11.04
C ILE A 344 8.37 12.98 11.77
N LEU A 345 8.51 14.30 11.90
CA LEU A 345 7.51 15.12 12.58
C LEU A 345 6.14 15.14 11.88
N ARG A 346 6.09 15.03 10.54
CA ARG A 346 4.82 14.93 9.81
C ARG A 346 4.08 13.63 10.13
N TYR A 347 4.78 12.50 10.15
CA TYR A 347 4.18 11.21 10.50
C TYR A 347 3.79 11.15 11.99
N TYR A 348 4.56 11.78 12.88
CA TYR A 348 4.17 11.95 14.28
C TYR A 348 2.87 12.77 14.39
N ALA A 349 2.79 13.91 13.70
CA ALA A 349 1.60 14.75 13.68
C ALA A 349 0.37 13.99 13.13
N LEU A 350 0.56 13.20 12.07
CA LEU A 350 -0.49 12.34 11.51
C LEU A 350 -0.93 11.23 12.49
N SER A 351 0.00 10.63 13.24
CA SER A 351 -0.32 9.69 14.32
C SER A 351 -1.12 10.35 15.44
N SER A 352 -0.71 11.54 15.90
CA SER A 352 -1.46 12.30 16.91
C SER A 352 -2.84 12.77 16.43
N LEU A 353 -2.97 13.11 15.14
CA LEU A 353 -4.28 13.41 14.54
C LEU A 353 -5.20 12.18 14.58
N SER A 354 -4.63 10.99 14.37
CA SER A 354 -5.37 9.73 14.47
C SER A 354 -5.87 9.50 15.89
N ILE A 355 -5.07 9.82 16.92
CA ILE A 355 -5.49 9.75 18.33
C ILE A 355 -6.65 10.72 18.62
N GLY A 356 -6.61 11.93 18.06
CA GLY A 356 -7.76 12.84 18.09
C GLY A 356 -9.00 12.21 17.44
N GLY A 357 -8.83 11.49 16.34
CA GLY A 357 -9.89 10.72 15.69
C GLY A 357 -10.44 9.59 16.57
N ILE A 358 -9.62 8.92 17.38
CA ILE A 358 -10.07 7.92 18.37
C ILE A 358 -11.03 8.59 19.37
N ALA A 359 -10.66 9.75 19.93
CA ALA A 359 -11.50 10.46 20.89
C ALA A 359 -12.82 10.97 20.28
N VAL A 360 -12.78 11.53 19.06
CA VAL A 360 -14.00 11.92 18.33
C VAL A 360 -14.89 10.72 18.08
N ALA A 361 -14.31 9.60 17.65
CA ALA A 361 -15.08 8.38 17.48
C ALA A 361 -15.73 8.02 18.83
N LEU A 362 -14.97 8.03 19.96
CA LEU A 362 -15.47 7.55 21.27
C LEU A 362 -16.66 8.37 21.73
N SER A 363 -16.71 9.63 21.32
CA SER A 363 -17.82 10.54 21.63
C SER A 363 -19.17 10.11 21.05
N PHE A 364 -19.19 9.27 20.01
CA PHE A 364 -20.42 8.70 19.46
C PHE A 364 -20.89 7.46 20.23
N VAL A 365 -19.99 6.79 20.94
CA VAL A 365 -20.31 5.58 21.73
C VAL A 365 -20.63 5.92 23.18
N ARG A 366 -19.93 6.93 23.73
CA ARG A 366 -20.11 7.43 25.09
C ARG A 366 -20.69 8.85 25.05
N PRO A 367 -22.02 9.00 24.87
CA PRO A 367 -22.64 10.32 24.78
C PRO A 367 -22.52 11.14 26.07
N ASP A 368 -22.44 10.47 27.22
CA ASP A 368 -22.31 11.12 28.54
C ASP A 368 -20.98 11.89 28.71
N GLU A 369 -19.92 11.44 28.03
CA GLU A 369 -18.58 12.03 28.06
C GLU A 369 -18.29 12.93 26.84
N LYS A 370 -19.29 13.19 25.98
CA LYS A 370 -19.08 13.81 24.68
C LYS A 370 -18.28 15.11 24.76
N VAL A 371 -18.59 15.98 25.72
CA VAL A 371 -17.87 17.27 25.86
C VAL A 371 -16.39 17.04 26.17
N HIS A 372 -16.07 16.13 27.09
CA HIS A 372 -14.69 15.81 27.48
C HIS A 372 -13.90 15.24 26.30
N LEU A 373 -14.47 14.28 25.57
CA LEU A 373 -13.82 13.64 24.43
C LEU A 373 -13.56 14.60 23.26
N TRP A 374 -14.49 15.54 23.01
CA TRP A 374 -14.28 16.60 22.01
C TRP A 374 -13.20 17.59 22.42
N VAL A 375 -13.15 17.98 23.71
CA VAL A 375 -12.08 18.83 24.23
C VAL A 375 -10.73 18.13 24.11
N PHE A 376 -10.63 16.87 24.53
CA PHE A 376 -9.42 16.07 24.37
C PHE A 376 -8.96 16.01 22.91
N ALA A 377 -9.88 15.76 21.97
CA ALA A 377 -9.57 15.70 20.54
C ALA A 377 -9.04 17.04 20.02
N ILE A 378 -9.71 18.14 20.32
CA ILE A 378 -9.32 19.50 19.90
C ILE A 378 -7.95 19.85 20.46
N VAL A 379 -7.73 19.62 21.76
CA VAL A 379 -6.46 19.93 22.44
C VAL A 379 -5.33 19.07 21.89
N THR A 380 -5.57 17.77 21.66
CA THR A 380 -4.60 16.87 21.03
C THR A 380 -4.21 17.36 19.64
N ILE A 381 -5.19 17.76 18.83
CA ILE A 381 -4.94 18.26 17.47
C ILE A 381 -4.14 19.57 17.54
N LEU A 382 -4.60 20.56 18.30
CA LEU A 382 -3.92 21.85 18.43
C LEU A 382 -2.48 21.69 18.92
N ILE A 383 -2.29 20.96 20.02
CA ILE A 383 -0.99 20.82 20.66
C ILE A 383 -0.08 19.88 19.87
N LYS A 384 -0.50 18.63 19.64
CA LYS A 384 0.40 17.59 19.12
C LYS A 384 0.55 17.61 17.59
N VAL A 385 -0.45 18.08 16.84
CA VAL A 385 -0.38 18.14 15.36
C VAL A 385 0.26 19.44 14.88
N PHE A 386 0.02 20.56 15.57
CA PHE A 386 0.54 21.86 15.16
C PHE A 386 1.66 22.39 16.07
N VAL A 387 1.41 22.58 17.37
CA VAL A 387 2.35 23.27 18.27
C VAL A 387 3.65 22.50 18.46
N VAL A 388 3.59 21.19 18.75
CA VAL A 388 4.80 20.37 18.97
C VAL A 388 5.70 20.34 17.72
N PRO A 389 5.20 20.00 16.51
CA PRO A 389 6.02 20.08 15.30
C PRO A 389 6.54 21.50 15.02
N PHE A 390 5.74 22.53 15.30
CA PHE A 390 6.17 23.92 15.14
C PHE A 390 7.34 24.28 16.06
N ILE A 391 7.28 23.95 17.36
CA ILE A 391 8.34 24.21 18.33
C ILE A 391 9.64 23.52 17.89
N VAL A 392 9.57 22.22 17.55
CA VAL A 392 10.75 21.45 17.15
C VAL A 392 11.38 21.99 15.86
N ILE A 393 10.57 22.39 14.86
CA ILE A 393 11.08 22.97 13.61
C ILE A 393 11.60 24.39 13.80
N TYR A 394 10.91 25.23 14.58
CA TYR A 394 11.29 26.61 14.84
C TYR A 394 12.66 26.69 15.50
N LEU A 395 12.87 25.86 16.53
CA LEU A 395 14.16 25.76 17.21
C LEU A 395 15.26 25.20 16.28
N GLN A 396 14.91 24.54 15.18
CA GLN A 396 15.87 24.05 14.17
C GLN A 396 16.20 25.08 13.07
N ARG A 397 15.26 25.96 12.70
CA ARG A 397 15.34 26.85 11.50
C ARG A 397 16.52 27.83 11.49
N LYS A 398 17.22 28.05 12.60
CA LYS A 398 18.40 28.94 12.65
C LYS A 398 19.64 28.38 11.92
N GLN A 399 19.61 27.20 11.29
CA GLN A 399 20.85 26.53 10.83
C GLN A 399 20.76 25.91 9.42
N LYS A 400 21.82 26.09 8.61
CA LYS A 400 21.87 25.87 7.14
C LYS A 400 22.12 24.42 6.68
N LYS A 401 22.54 23.48 7.54
CA LYS A 401 22.87 22.09 7.12
C LYS A 401 21.68 21.14 7.30
N ILE A 402 21.36 20.41 6.24
CA ILE A 402 20.33 19.36 6.22
C ILE A 402 20.81 18.22 7.12
N VAL A 403 20.22 18.07 8.32
CA VAL A 403 20.54 16.99 9.26
C VAL A 403 20.04 15.66 8.67
N SER A 404 20.95 14.82 8.18
CA SER A 404 20.65 13.40 7.93
C SER A 404 20.71 12.66 9.25
N LEU A 405 19.58 12.14 9.73
CA LEU A 405 19.55 11.35 10.96
C LEU A 405 20.06 9.95 10.62
N ALA A 406 21.24 9.58 11.15
CA ALA A 406 21.77 8.24 11.01
C ALA A 406 20.89 7.25 11.79
N SER A 407 20.40 6.21 11.10
CA SER A 407 19.72 5.06 11.71
C SER A 407 20.69 3.89 11.73
N PHE A 408 20.69 3.11 12.82
CA PHE A 408 21.51 1.90 12.90
C PHE A 408 21.05 0.82 11.90
N LEU A 409 19.74 0.78 11.63
CA LEU A 409 19.11 -0.15 10.71
C LEU A 409 18.75 0.52 9.39
N LYS A 410 18.92 -0.21 8.29
CA LYS A 410 18.31 0.15 6.99
C LYS A 410 16.79 0.20 7.16
N PRO A 411 16.06 1.06 6.41
CA PRO A 411 14.60 1.17 6.54
C PRO A 411 13.87 -0.18 6.49
N ALA A 412 14.27 -1.10 5.60
CA ALA A 412 13.64 -2.42 5.51
C ALA A 412 13.78 -3.26 6.79
N SER A 413 14.94 -3.24 7.46
CA SER A 413 15.14 -4.02 8.69
C SER A 413 14.51 -3.37 9.92
N SER A 414 14.39 -2.04 9.96
CA SER A 414 13.66 -1.37 11.03
C SER A 414 12.17 -1.70 10.98
N TYR A 415 11.58 -1.80 9.79
CA TYR A 415 10.19 -2.24 9.62
C TYR A 415 9.96 -3.70 10.04
N PHE A 416 10.91 -4.61 9.78
CA PHE A 416 10.80 -6.00 10.24
C PHE A 416 10.78 -6.12 11.76
N LEU A 417 11.67 -5.38 12.45
CA LEU A 417 11.67 -5.30 13.92
C LEU A 417 10.33 -4.79 14.46
N VAL A 418 9.74 -3.78 13.80
CA VAL A 418 8.43 -3.24 14.16
C VAL A 418 7.33 -4.31 14.08
N VAL A 419 7.35 -5.16 13.05
CA VAL A 419 6.39 -6.29 12.93
C VAL A 419 6.51 -7.25 14.10
N ILE A 420 7.73 -7.63 14.49
CA ILE A 420 7.97 -8.50 15.64
C ILE A 420 7.42 -7.87 16.92
N ILE A 421 7.66 -6.57 17.12
CA ILE A 421 7.15 -5.84 18.30
C ILE A 421 5.63 -5.82 18.33
N LEU A 422 4.98 -5.56 17.19
CA LEU A 422 3.51 -5.57 17.09
C LEU A 422 2.93 -6.96 17.40
N ALA A 423 3.53 -8.02 16.85
CA ALA A 423 3.13 -9.40 17.15
C ALA A 423 3.33 -9.74 18.63
N ALA A 424 4.48 -9.38 19.21
CA ALA A 424 4.75 -9.60 20.64
C ALA A 424 3.76 -8.83 21.53
N ALA A 425 3.47 -7.57 21.21
CA ALA A 425 2.47 -6.76 21.90
C ALA A 425 1.08 -7.41 21.82
N PHE A 426 0.72 -8.01 20.68
CA PHE A 426 -0.55 -8.70 20.51
C PHE A 426 -0.66 -9.91 21.44
N PHE A 427 0.32 -10.81 21.38
CA PHE A 427 0.33 -12.01 22.22
C PHE A 427 0.40 -11.67 23.72
N ALA A 428 1.13 -10.61 24.08
CA ALA A 428 1.20 -10.13 25.45
C ALA A 428 -0.17 -9.67 25.95
N VAL A 429 -0.89 -8.87 25.15
CA VAL A 429 -2.23 -8.38 25.50
C VAL A 429 -3.23 -9.55 25.54
N GLN A 430 -3.18 -10.47 24.58
CA GLN A 430 -4.11 -11.60 24.52
C GLN A 430 -4.01 -12.53 25.74
N ARG A 431 -2.81 -12.66 26.33
CA ARG A 431 -2.59 -13.55 27.49
C ARG A 431 -3.11 -12.99 28.81
N ILE A 432 -3.52 -11.72 28.83
CA ILE A 432 -4.11 -11.07 29.99
C ILE A 432 -5.61 -11.43 30.02
N SER A 433 -5.94 -12.50 30.75
CA SER A 433 -7.26 -13.13 30.82
C SER A 433 -8.37 -12.30 31.50
N SER A 434 -8.10 -11.03 31.87
CA SER A 434 -9.05 -10.13 32.54
C SER A 434 -9.64 -9.04 31.61
N LEU A 435 -9.42 -9.13 30.31
CA LEU A 435 -9.76 -8.08 29.34
C LEU A 435 -11.22 -8.06 28.87
N GLU A 436 -12.04 -9.06 29.22
CA GLU A 436 -13.50 -9.03 28.93
C GLU A 436 -14.22 -7.91 29.69
N ILE A 437 -13.58 -7.33 30.72
CA ILE A 437 -14.15 -6.24 31.54
C ILE A 437 -14.10 -4.89 30.82
N ILE A 438 -13.23 -4.71 29.81
CA ILE A 438 -13.05 -3.43 29.11
C ILE A 438 -13.47 -3.63 27.65
N GLY A 439 -14.67 -3.17 27.29
CA GLY A 439 -15.28 -3.30 25.94
C GLY A 439 -14.51 -2.68 24.76
N TYR A 440 -13.24 -2.29 24.94
CA TYR A 440 -12.38 -1.63 23.96
C TYR A 440 -10.97 -2.24 23.86
N SER A 441 -10.86 -3.57 23.83
CA SER A 441 -9.58 -4.31 23.80
C SER A 441 -8.63 -3.90 22.65
N SER A 442 -9.16 -3.49 21.49
CA SER A 442 -8.36 -3.03 20.35
C SER A 442 -7.58 -1.74 20.64
N LEU A 443 -8.15 -0.84 21.44
CA LEU A 443 -7.50 0.41 21.82
C LEU A 443 -6.40 0.16 22.87
N LEU A 444 -6.61 -0.81 23.76
CA LEU A 444 -5.59 -1.23 24.72
C LEU A 444 -4.38 -1.84 24.00
N TYR A 445 -4.61 -2.69 23.01
CA TYR A 445 -3.53 -3.16 22.13
C TYR A 445 -2.79 -2.00 21.45
N ALA A 446 -3.53 -1.04 20.88
CA ALA A 446 -2.92 0.09 20.21
C ALA A 446 -2.06 0.94 21.16
N SER A 447 -2.50 1.11 22.40
CA SER A 447 -1.71 1.77 23.44
C SER A 447 -0.40 1.02 23.72
N VAL A 448 -0.46 -0.28 24.01
CA VAL A 448 0.72 -1.11 24.28
C VAL A 448 1.67 -1.09 23.09
N ALA A 449 1.15 -1.26 21.88
CA ALA A 449 1.90 -1.19 20.64
C ALA A 449 2.62 0.15 20.46
N LEU A 450 1.93 1.28 20.66
CA LEU A 450 2.53 2.62 20.54
C LEU A 450 3.64 2.84 21.58
N ILE A 451 3.44 2.39 22.82
CA ILE A 451 4.46 2.48 23.87
C ILE A 451 5.69 1.64 23.49
N SER A 452 5.51 0.38 23.10
CA SER A 452 6.60 -0.50 22.69
C SER A 452 7.34 0.01 21.46
N LEU A 453 6.63 0.56 20.48
CA LEU A 453 7.23 1.18 19.28
C LEU A 453 7.98 2.47 19.63
N GLY A 454 7.46 3.31 20.52
CA GLY A 454 8.14 4.51 20.97
C GLY A 454 9.46 4.20 21.68
N LEU A 455 9.48 3.17 22.54
CA LEU A 455 10.71 2.66 23.17
C LEU A 455 11.69 2.12 22.13
N ALA A 456 11.24 1.29 21.20
CA ALA A 456 12.09 0.74 20.14
C ALA A 456 12.68 1.85 19.25
N MET A 457 11.94 2.92 18.98
CA MET A 457 12.41 4.05 18.19
C MET A 457 13.60 4.75 18.83
N MET A 458 13.59 4.89 20.16
CA MET A 458 14.72 5.47 20.91
C MET A 458 16.00 4.63 20.81
N VAL A 459 15.84 3.31 20.67
CA VAL A 459 16.96 2.36 20.57
C VAL A 459 17.51 2.29 19.15
N VAL A 460 16.62 2.20 18.15
CA VAL A 460 17.01 2.00 16.73
C VAL A 460 17.64 3.26 16.13
N HIS A 461 17.09 4.44 16.45
CA HIS A 461 17.57 5.70 15.90
C HIS A 461 18.49 6.40 16.89
N ARG A 462 19.80 6.36 16.62
CA ARG A 462 20.88 6.94 17.45
C ARG A 462 21.00 8.46 17.31
N ASN A 463 19.87 9.15 17.27
CA ASN A 463 19.81 10.61 17.17
C ASN A 463 18.91 11.15 18.26
N VAL A 464 19.38 12.17 18.98
CA VAL A 464 18.64 12.84 20.05
C VAL A 464 17.25 13.28 19.57
N PHE A 465 17.11 13.75 18.32
CA PHE A 465 15.80 14.13 17.77
C PHE A 465 14.85 12.95 17.54
N SER A 466 15.37 11.81 17.11
CA SER A 466 14.54 10.60 16.97
C SER A 466 14.13 10.05 18.34
N GLN A 467 14.99 10.20 19.36
CA GLN A 467 14.65 9.86 20.75
C GLN A 467 13.54 10.78 21.28
N ILE A 468 13.58 12.08 21.00
CA ILE A 468 12.50 13.01 21.34
C ILE A 468 11.18 12.55 20.72
N VAL A 469 11.19 12.21 19.43
CA VAL A 469 9.99 11.71 18.76
C VAL A 469 9.53 10.38 19.37
N GLY A 470 10.47 9.50 19.75
CA GLY A 470 10.16 8.29 20.51
C GLY A 470 9.42 8.58 21.82
N ILE A 471 9.83 9.60 22.59
CA ILE A 471 9.16 10.00 23.85
C ILE A 471 7.74 10.46 23.55
N LEU A 472 7.59 11.33 22.56
CA LEU A 472 6.28 11.84 22.14
C LEU A 472 5.34 10.72 21.65
N VAL A 473 5.88 9.68 21.01
CA VAL A 473 5.13 8.48 20.62
C VAL A 473 4.71 7.65 21.83
N ILE A 474 5.55 7.52 22.86
CA ILE A 474 5.17 6.87 24.13
C ILE A 474 4.03 7.64 24.80
N GLU A 475 4.13 8.96 24.89
CA GLU A 475 3.06 9.81 25.46
C GLU A 475 1.75 9.65 24.70
N ASN A 476 1.80 9.52 23.37
CA ASN A 476 0.65 9.17 22.54
C ASN A 476 0.05 7.80 22.90
N GLY A 477 0.87 6.78 23.14
CA GLY A 477 0.40 5.47 23.61
C GLY A 477 -0.25 5.52 25.00
N ILE A 478 0.31 6.32 25.92
CA ILE A 478 -0.27 6.57 27.25
C ILE A 478 -1.61 7.31 27.13
N SER A 479 -1.71 8.30 26.23
CA SER A 479 -2.96 9.00 25.94
C SER A 479 -4.07 8.03 25.50
N VAL A 480 -3.75 7.07 24.63
CA VAL A 480 -4.73 6.04 24.23
C VAL A 480 -5.08 5.11 25.39
N PHE A 481 -4.11 4.73 26.23
CA PHE A 481 -4.36 3.91 27.44
C PHE A 481 -5.41 4.56 28.34
N VAL A 482 -5.23 5.85 28.57
CA VAL A 482 -6.08 6.69 29.41
C VAL A 482 -7.52 6.74 28.89
N LEU A 483 -7.71 6.98 27.59
CA LEU A 483 -9.03 7.03 26.95
C LEU A 483 -9.81 5.70 27.10
N VAL A 484 -9.09 4.58 27.24
CA VAL A 484 -9.68 3.25 27.33
C VAL A 484 -10.03 2.86 28.76
N THR A 485 -9.14 3.16 29.69
CA THR A 485 -9.18 2.62 31.06
C THR A 485 -9.97 3.47 32.02
N VAL A 486 -10.04 4.78 31.79
CA VAL A 486 -10.68 5.70 32.73
C VAL A 486 -11.91 6.31 32.07
N GLU A 487 -13.09 5.89 32.53
CA GLU A 487 -14.40 6.37 32.05
C GLU A 487 -14.69 7.83 32.46
N SER A 488 -13.88 8.43 33.33
CA SER A 488 -14.01 9.85 33.64
C SER A 488 -12.74 10.41 34.27
N LEU A 489 -11.74 10.76 33.46
CA LEU A 489 -10.63 11.53 33.99
C LEU A 489 -11.07 12.99 34.23
N PRO A 490 -10.74 13.56 35.40
CA PRO A 490 -10.77 15.00 35.57
C PRO A 490 -9.95 15.66 34.46
N LEU A 491 -10.51 16.69 33.82
CA LEU A 491 -9.86 17.49 32.78
C LEU A 491 -8.44 17.95 33.19
N LEU A 492 -8.23 18.14 34.49
CA LEU A 492 -6.96 18.52 35.11
C LEU A 492 -5.83 17.49 34.86
N ILE A 493 -6.14 16.19 34.85
CA ILE A 493 -5.17 15.12 34.61
C ILE A 493 -4.77 15.09 33.12
N GLU A 494 -5.73 15.28 32.22
CA GLU A 494 -5.47 15.36 30.78
C GLU A 494 -4.59 16.58 30.43
N MET A 495 -4.91 17.73 31.01
CA MET A 495 -4.10 18.96 30.86
C MET A 495 -2.67 18.76 31.38
N GLY A 496 -2.50 17.98 32.45
CA GLY A 496 -1.19 17.56 32.93
C GLY A 496 -0.40 16.76 31.88
N VAL A 497 -1.03 15.78 31.22
CA VAL A 497 -0.38 14.99 30.16
C VAL A 497 0.02 15.87 28.96
N PHE A 498 -0.82 16.82 28.56
CA PHE A 498 -0.48 17.76 27.48
C PHE A 498 0.65 18.72 27.86
N LEU A 499 0.70 19.20 29.11
CA LEU A 499 1.78 20.05 29.61
C LEU A 499 3.11 19.28 29.66
N ILE A 500 3.09 18.02 30.08
CA ILE A 500 4.26 17.13 30.01
C ILE A 500 4.74 17.00 28.56
N THR A 501 3.84 16.78 27.60
CA THR A 501 4.19 16.68 26.16
C THR A 501 4.85 17.95 25.63
N LEU A 502 4.30 19.12 25.98
CA LEU A 502 4.84 20.41 25.53
C LEU A 502 6.20 20.72 26.16
N SER A 503 6.30 20.50 27.47
CA SER A 503 7.54 20.75 28.22
C SER A 503 8.66 19.80 27.79
N SER A 504 8.37 18.51 27.57
CA SER A 504 9.32 17.53 27.05
C SER A 504 9.82 17.95 25.66
N ALA A 505 8.90 18.25 24.72
CA ALA A 505 9.27 18.73 23.38
C ALA A 505 10.16 19.98 23.41
N PHE A 506 9.83 20.96 24.25
CA PHE A 506 10.60 22.20 24.37
C PHE A 506 11.98 21.98 24.99
N ILE A 507 12.04 21.32 26.16
CA ILE A 507 13.29 21.10 26.90
C ILE A 507 14.24 20.26 26.07
N PHE A 508 13.79 19.13 25.52
CA PHE A 508 14.67 18.27 24.75
C PHE A 508 15.10 18.91 23.43
N SER A 509 14.23 19.68 22.75
CA SER A 509 14.65 20.38 21.54
C SER A 509 15.70 21.45 21.84
N LYS A 510 15.62 22.15 22.99
CA LYS A 510 16.62 23.12 23.44
C LYS A 510 17.93 22.43 23.83
N LEU A 511 17.84 21.33 24.59
CA LEU A 511 19.00 20.53 25.00
C LEU A 511 19.72 19.93 23.80
N SER A 512 18.99 19.34 22.85
CA SER A 512 19.55 18.76 21.64
C SER A 512 20.27 19.78 20.77
N ASN A 513 19.76 21.01 20.68
CA ASN A 513 20.46 22.09 20.01
C ASN A 513 21.72 22.49 20.75
N ARG A 514 21.67 22.63 22.09
CA ARG A 514 22.85 22.94 22.91
C ARG A 514 23.94 21.87 22.75
N ILE A 515 23.59 20.58 22.85
CA ILE A 515 24.53 19.47 22.64
C ILE A 515 25.18 19.56 21.25
N ARG A 516 24.40 19.86 20.20
CA ARG A 516 24.96 20.03 18.85
C ARG A 516 25.88 21.25 18.75
N ASP A 517 25.52 22.37 19.35
CA ASP A 517 26.32 23.59 19.31
C ASP A 517 27.68 23.39 20.02
N PHE A 518 27.72 22.58 21.09
CA PHE A 518 28.96 22.23 21.80
C PHE A 518 29.78 21.15 21.09
N TYR A 519 29.17 20.07 20.58
CA TYR A 519 29.88 18.89 20.07
C TYR A 519 29.85 18.71 18.55
N GLY A 520 29.19 19.61 17.81
CA GLY A 520 29.06 19.56 16.34
C GLY A 520 28.26 18.39 15.79
N SER A 521 27.76 17.47 16.64
CA SER A 521 27.06 16.25 16.27
C SER A 521 25.81 16.05 17.14
N THR A 522 24.81 15.36 16.58
CA THR A 522 23.59 14.91 17.30
C THR A 522 23.54 13.38 17.43
N ASP A 523 24.62 12.72 17.02
CA ASP A 523 24.80 11.28 17.10
C ASP A 523 25.21 10.90 18.53
N THR A 524 24.39 10.06 19.17
CA THR A 524 24.60 9.66 20.57
C THR A 524 25.81 8.76 20.74
N GLU A 525 26.30 8.09 19.69
CA GLU A 525 27.50 7.25 19.77
C GLU A 525 28.78 8.10 19.82
N LYS A 526 28.82 9.21 19.09
CA LYS A 526 29.93 10.17 19.15
C LYS A 526 30.04 10.82 20.53
N LEU A 527 28.91 10.97 21.22
CA LEU A 527 28.89 11.46 22.61
C LEU A 527 29.45 10.44 23.61
N ARG A 528 29.39 9.13 23.29
CA ARG A 528 29.96 8.08 24.15
C ARG A 528 31.48 8.01 24.06
N ASN A 529 32.06 8.44 22.94
CA ASN A 529 33.51 8.47 22.71
C ASN A 529 34.16 9.78 23.18
N LEU A 530 33.44 10.61 23.95
CA LEU A 530 34.01 11.76 24.65
C LEU A 530 34.81 11.26 25.86
N ILE A 531 35.97 10.69 25.59
CA ILE A 531 37.05 10.63 26.57
C ILE A 531 37.96 11.81 26.21
N GLU A 532 38.05 12.75 27.15
CA GLU A 532 38.81 14.01 27.15
C GLU A 532 38.21 15.20 26.38
#